data_AF-A0A840C0R6-F1
#
_entry.id   AF-A0A840C0R6-F1
#
_cell.length_a   1.000
_cell.length_b   1.000
_cell.length_c   1.000
_cell.angle_alpha   90.00
_cell.angle_beta   90.00
_cell.angle_gamma   90.00
#
_symmetry.space_group_name_H-M   'P 1'
#
loop_
_entity.id
_entity.type
_entity.pdbx_description
1 polymer ?
#
loop_
_entity_poly.entity_id
_entity_poly.type
_entity_poly.pdbx_seq_one_letter_code
_entity_poly.pdbx_strand_id
1 'polypeptide(L)'
;MANIDLANFLAPGQDVSHLRLQEALMRGLTGLLAEAPDIVRQNLRINSGYRSPERQAQLFDQALAKYGSEQAARKWVAPPGRSRHNFGMAVDLGYGQKGTPIYDEVRQWVHQNANRFGLHFPMAHEPWHVEPIGSRREIPGSAPVAVFAHNSQFPTSASGYAPESTPAPQENLSFFLRNAYLQKDLGSGAYLDPKKAEMALAELARLGPFG
;
A
#
# COMPACT_ATOMS: atom_id res chain seq x y z
N MET A 1 8.37 -16.00 -12.45
CA MET A 1 7.65 -15.15 -11.46
C MET A 1 6.47 -15.96 -10.94
N ALA A 2 6.19 -15.92 -9.64
CA ALA A 2 5.03 -16.63 -9.09
C ALA A 2 3.74 -16.09 -9.72
N ASN A 3 2.82 -16.98 -10.11
CA ASN A 3 1.51 -16.58 -10.61
C ASN A 3 0.65 -16.17 -9.40
N ILE A 4 0.52 -14.86 -9.14
CA ILE A 4 -0.31 -14.34 -8.06
C ILE A 4 -1.75 -14.24 -8.56
N ASP A 5 -2.63 -15.03 -7.95
CA ASP A 5 -4.08 -14.87 -8.11
C ASP A 5 -4.62 -13.89 -7.05
N LEU A 6 -5.04 -12.71 -7.51
CA LEU A 6 -5.58 -11.65 -6.66
C LEU A 6 -6.88 -12.04 -5.95
N ALA A 7 -7.62 -13.05 -6.45
CA ALA A 7 -8.82 -13.55 -5.78
C ALA A 7 -8.52 -14.08 -4.37
N ASN A 8 -7.33 -14.63 -4.15
CA ASN A 8 -6.88 -15.13 -2.84
C ASN A 8 -6.62 -14.02 -1.82
N PHE A 9 -6.60 -12.76 -2.25
CA PHE A 9 -6.36 -11.60 -1.41
C PHE A 9 -7.64 -10.82 -1.13
N LEU A 10 -8.80 -11.21 -1.67
CA LEU A 10 -10.07 -10.57 -1.34
C LEU A 10 -10.40 -10.73 0.15
N ALA A 11 -10.86 -9.65 0.78
CA ALA A 11 -11.32 -9.70 2.16
C ALA A 11 -12.60 -10.56 2.27
N PRO A 12 -12.89 -11.15 3.45
CA PRO A 12 -14.13 -11.89 3.66
C PRO A 12 -15.37 -11.08 3.25
N GLY A 13 -16.27 -11.71 2.51
CA GLY A 13 -17.49 -11.07 2.00
C GLY A 13 -17.32 -10.25 0.73
N GLN A 14 -16.11 -10.17 0.16
CA GLN A 14 -15.89 -9.61 -1.18
C GLN A 14 -15.82 -10.72 -2.23
N ASP A 15 -16.23 -10.41 -3.47
CA ASP A 15 -16.18 -11.33 -4.60
C ASP A 15 -15.35 -10.76 -5.76
N VAL A 16 -15.16 -11.58 -6.80
CA VAL A 16 -14.32 -11.27 -7.97
C VAL A 16 -14.77 -10.02 -8.75
N SER A 17 -15.98 -9.52 -8.56
CA SER A 17 -16.43 -8.26 -9.16
C SER A 17 -15.58 -7.06 -8.71
N HIS A 18 -14.95 -7.14 -7.53
CA HIS A 18 -14.00 -6.15 -7.05
C HIS A 18 -12.71 -6.11 -7.88
N LEU A 19 -12.40 -7.18 -8.60
CA LEU A 19 -11.22 -7.32 -9.44
C LEU A 19 -11.45 -6.84 -10.89
N ARG A 20 -12.59 -6.18 -11.18
CA ARG A 20 -12.82 -5.43 -12.44
C ARG A 20 -11.98 -4.15 -12.48
N LEU A 21 -10.68 -4.29 -12.34
CA LEU A 21 -9.71 -3.21 -12.22
C LEU A 21 -9.06 -2.93 -13.57
N GLN A 22 -8.52 -1.73 -13.71
CA GLN A 22 -7.69 -1.41 -14.87
C GLN A 22 -6.41 -2.22 -14.87
N GLU A 23 -5.90 -2.48 -16.07
CA GLU A 23 -4.74 -3.33 -16.28
C GLU A 23 -3.51 -2.85 -15.50
N ALA A 24 -3.28 -1.53 -15.43
CA ALA A 24 -2.19 -0.95 -14.65
C ALA A 24 -2.29 -1.28 -13.16
N LEU A 25 -3.50 -1.25 -12.58
CA LEU A 25 -3.72 -1.56 -11.18
C LEU A 25 -3.58 -3.07 -10.92
N MET A 26 -4.13 -3.92 -11.80
CA MET A 26 -3.96 -5.38 -11.74
C MET A 26 -2.48 -5.78 -11.77
N ARG A 27 -1.72 -5.24 -12.74
CA ARG A 27 -0.29 -5.50 -12.87
C ARG A 27 0.49 -5.00 -11.65
N GLY A 28 0.21 -3.80 -11.18
CA GLY A 28 0.88 -3.22 -10.01
C GLY A 28 0.65 -4.03 -8.75
N LEU A 29 -0.60 -4.45 -8.48
CA LEU A 29 -0.94 -5.27 -7.31
C LEU A 29 -0.31 -6.66 -7.39
N THR A 30 -0.35 -7.29 -8.56
CA THR A 30 0.25 -8.62 -8.80
C THR A 30 1.76 -8.56 -8.60
N GLY A 31 2.43 -7.52 -9.12
CA GLY A 31 3.86 -7.31 -8.94
C GLY A 31 4.24 -7.06 -7.47
N LEU A 32 3.50 -6.17 -6.81
CA LEU A 32 3.69 -5.87 -5.38
C LEU A 32 3.58 -7.15 -4.53
N LEU A 33 2.56 -7.97 -4.79
CA LEU A 33 2.33 -9.22 -4.05
C LEU A 33 3.30 -10.34 -4.43
N ALA A 34 3.85 -10.35 -5.64
CA ALA A 34 4.84 -11.34 -6.05
C ALA A 34 6.19 -11.14 -5.32
N GLU A 35 6.53 -9.90 -4.97
CA GLU A 35 7.74 -9.56 -4.19
C GLU A 35 7.47 -9.38 -2.69
N ALA A 36 6.21 -9.47 -2.26
CA ALA A 36 5.85 -9.27 -0.87
C ALA A 36 6.39 -10.40 0.03
N PRO A 37 6.98 -10.05 1.19
CA PRO A 37 7.36 -11.06 2.19
C PRO A 37 6.11 -11.77 2.72
N ASP A 38 6.30 -12.96 3.30
CA ASP A 38 5.21 -13.81 3.77
C ASP A 38 4.27 -13.09 4.74
N ILE A 39 4.83 -12.29 5.66
CA ILE A 39 4.04 -11.52 6.62
C ILE A 39 3.07 -10.54 5.92
N VAL A 40 3.50 -9.92 4.82
CA VAL A 40 2.65 -9.04 4.00
C VAL A 40 1.62 -9.87 3.25
N ARG A 41 2.03 -10.93 2.55
CA ARG A 41 1.10 -11.77 1.77
C ARG A 41 0.00 -12.38 2.63
N GLN A 42 0.34 -12.80 3.85
CA GLN A 42 -0.60 -13.43 4.77
C GLN A 42 -1.63 -12.43 5.34
N ASN A 43 -1.28 -11.14 5.47
CA ASN A 43 -2.10 -10.15 6.16
C ASN A 43 -2.70 -9.07 5.25
N LEU A 44 -2.16 -8.86 4.06
CA LEU A 44 -2.70 -7.89 3.10
C LEU A 44 -4.00 -8.42 2.50
N ARG A 45 -5.04 -7.60 2.49
CA ARG A 45 -6.33 -7.91 1.85
C ARG A 45 -6.79 -6.77 0.95
N ILE A 46 -7.61 -7.11 -0.04
CA ILE A 46 -8.35 -6.18 -0.88
C ILE A 46 -9.75 -6.06 -0.25
N ASN A 47 -9.97 -4.97 0.47
CA ASN A 47 -11.25 -4.69 1.13
C ASN A 47 -12.29 -4.19 0.13
N SER A 48 -11.85 -3.44 -0.89
CA SER A 48 -12.72 -2.86 -1.91
C SER A 48 -11.91 -2.58 -3.17
N GLY A 49 -12.50 -2.83 -4.34
CA GLY A 49 -11.88 -2.59 -5.65
C GLY A 49 -12.87 -1.86 -6.55
N TYR A 50 -13.20 -2.42 -7.71
CA TYR A 50 -14.30 -1.87 -8.51
C TYR A 50 -15.62 -1.82 -7.70
N ARG A 51 -16.34 -0.70 -7.83
CA ARG A 51 -17.69 -0.53 -7.27
C ARG A 51 -18.61 0.02 -8.36
N SER A 52 -19.79 -0.54 -8.53
CA SER A 52 -20.74 0.02 -9.49
C SER A 52 -21.20 1.43 -9.08
N PRO A 53 -21.61 2.30 -10.04
CA PRO A 53 -22.19 3.59 -9.72
C PRO A 53 -23.41 3.50 -8.78
N GLU A 54 -24.24 2.48 -8.94
CA GLU A 54 -25.44 2.24 -8.12
C GLU A 54 -25.03 1.90 -6.68
N ARG A 55 -24.00 1.06 -6.51
CA ARG A 55 -23.45 0.77 -5.18
C ARG A 55 -22.84 2.01 -4.55
N GLN A 56 -22.18 2.86 -5.34
CA GLN A 56 -21.65 4.13 -4.86
C GLN A 56 -22.77 5.09 -4.42
N ALA A 57 -23.91 5.12 -5.13
CA ALA A 57 -25.11 5.87 -4.74
C ALA A 57 -25.64 5.42 -3.38
N GLN A 58 -25.80 4.11 -3.17
CA GLN A 58 -26.23 3.59 -1.87
C GLN A 58 -25.31 4.00 -0.72
N LEU A 59 -23.99 3.97 -0.93
CA LEU A 59 -23.02 4.39 0.10
C LEU A 59 -23.08 5.89 0.37
N PHE A 60 -23.31 6.69 -0.67
CA PHE A 60 -23.47 8.13 -0.53
C PHE A 60 -24.76 8.48 0.23
N ASP A 61 -25.87 7.81 -0.08
CA ASP A 61 -27.15 7.97 0.62
C ASP A 61 -27.03 7.59 2.11
N GLN A 62 -26.31 6.50 2.43
CA GLN A 62 -26.01 6.13 3.82
C GLN A 62 -25.16 7.19 4.53
N ALA A 63 -24.18 7.77 3.84
CA ALA A 63 -23.37 8.85 4.39
C ALA A 63 -24.21 10.12 4.62
N LEU A 64 -25.13 10.45 3.71
CA LEU A 64 -26.08 11.54 3.90
C LEU A 64 -26.96 11.31 5.13
N ALA A 65 -27.53 10.11 5.29
CA ALA A 65 -28.33 9.75 6.45
C ALA A 65 -27.51 9.84 7.76
N LYS A 66 -26.24 9.46 7.73
CA LYS A 66 -25.36 9.47 8.92
C LYS A 66 -24.84 10.86 9.29
N TYR A 67 -24.48 11.67 8.29
CA TYR A 67 -23.77 12.94 8.51
C TYR A 67 -24.66 14.18 8.30
N GLY A 68 -25.92 14.00 7.88
CA GLY A 68 -26.96 15.03 7.87
C GLY A 68 -26.81 16.11 6.81
N SER A 69 -25.72 16.14 6.04
CA SER A 69 -25.54 17.08 4.93
C SER A 69 -24.62 16.51 3.87
N GLU A 70 -24.79 16.99 2.64
CA GLU A 70 -23.94 16.62 1.53
C GLU A 70 -22.47 17.05 1.74
N GLN A 71 -22.27 18.24 2.30
CA GLN A 71 -20.93 18.75 2.59
C GLN A 71 -20.19 17.88 3.62
N ALA A 72 -20.88 17.33 4.60
CA ALA A 72 -20.29 16.41 5.57
C ALA A 72 -20.09 15.01 4.98
N ALA A 73 -21.05 14.49 4.22
CA ALA A 73 -20.96 13.17 3.58
C ALA A 73 -19.80 13.08 2.58
N ARG A 74 -19.59 14.11 1.75
CA ARG A 74 -18.52 14.17 0.75
C ARG A 74 -17.10 14.15 1.32
N LYS A 75 -16.93 14.34 2.64
CA LYS A 75 -15.65 14.17 3.33
C LYS A 75 -15.27 12.70 3.54
N TRP A 76 -16.24 11.80 3.47
CA TRP A 76 -16.06 10.37 3.78
C TRP A 76 -16.40 9.47 2.60
N VAL A 77 -17.33 9.89 1.73
CA VAL A 77 -17.78 9.09 0.58
C VAL A 77 -17.89 10.00 -0.64
N ALA A 78 -17.16 9.64 -1.71
CA ALA A 78 -17.25 10.35 -2.98
C ALA A 78 -18.68 10.28 -3.56
N PRO A 79 -19.18 11.35 -4.19
CA PRO A 79 -20.45 11.28 -4.93
C PRO A 79 -20.44 10.18 -6.01
N PRO A 80 -21.61 9.63 -6.35
CA PRO A 80 -21.75 8.64 -7.42
C PRO A 80 -21.18 9.16 -8.75
N GLY A 81 -20.50 8.29 -9.50
CA GLY A 81 -19.89 8.65 -10.78
C GLY A 81 -18.61 9.49 -10.69
N ARG A 82 -18.18 9.87 -9.48
CA ARG A 82 -16.92 10.59 -9.24
C ARG A 82 -15.88 9.77 -8.49
N SER A 83 -16.23 8.55 -8.06
CA SER A 83 -15.33 7.64 -7.36
C SER A 83 -14.41 6.92 -8.33
N ARG A 84 -13.11 6.86 -8.01
CA ARG A 84 -12.14 6.07 -8.80
C ARG A 84 -12.43 4.58 -8.79
N HIS A 85 -13.12 4.09 -7.76
CA HIS A 85 -13.62 2.72 -7.72
C HIS A 85 -14.66 2.45 -8.82
N ASN A 86 -15.41 3.46 -9.28
CA ASN A 86 -16.37 3.29 -10.39
C ASN A 86 -15.67 2.99 -11.73
N PHE A 87 -14.38 3.30 -11.84
CA PHE A 87 -13.60 3.13 -13.06
C PHE A 87 -12.56 2.01 -12.94
N GLY A 88 -12.58 1.25 -11.85
CA GLY A 88 -11.55 0.23 -11.57
C GLY A 88 -10.15 0.84 -11.37
N MET A 89 -10.07 2.13 -11.04
CA MET A 89 -8.83 2.90 -10.89
C MET A 89 -8.38 3.01 -9.42
N ALA A 90 -9.05 2.34 -8.48
CA ALA A 90 -8.70 2.38 -7.08
C ALA A 90 -9.01 1.05 -6.37
N VAL A 91 -8.19 0.76 -5.36
CA VAL A 91 -8.38 -0.35 -4.41
C VAL A 91 -8.18 0.18 -2.99
N ASP A 92 -9.00 -0.29 -2.07
CA ASP A 92 -8.80 -0.11 -0.63
C ASP A 92 -8.15 -1.37 -0.04
N LEU A 93 -6.96 -1.20 0.55
CA LEU A 93 -6.19 -2.28 1.15
C LEU A 93 -6.47 -2.43 2.65
N GLY A 94 -6.56 -3.67 3.13
CA GLY A 94 -6.54 -4.04 4.54
C GLY A 94 -5.16 -4.55 4.92
N TYR A 95 -4.65 -4.14 6.09
CA TYR A 95 -3.31 -4.48 6.57
C TYR A 95 -3.34 -5.45 7.77
N GLY A 96 -4.41 -6.21 7.92
CA GLY A 96 -4.70 -6.94 9.16
C GLY A 96 -5.39 -6.07 10.21
N GLN A 97 -5.37 -6.49 11.48
CA GLN A 97 -6.10 -5.84 12.56
C GLN A 97 -5.43 -4.50 12.95
N LYS A 98 -6.16 -3.39 12.75
CA LYS A 98 -5.70 -2.05 13.13
C LYS A 98 -5.31 -1.97 14.61
N GLY A 99 -4.20 -1.29 14.90
CA GLY A 99 -3.66 -1.13 16.25
C GLY A 99 -2.75 -2.29 16.71
N THR A 100 -2.42 -3.21 15.82
CA THR A 100 -1.45 -4.29 16.08
C THR A 100 -0.11 -4.00 15.40
N PRO A 101 1.02 -4.55 15.90
CA PRO A 101 2.30 -4.41 15.22
C PRO A 101 2.29 -4.90 13.77
N ILE A 102 1.55 -5.98 13.50
CA ILE A 102 1.40 -6.55 12.15
C ILE A 102 0.77 -5.51 11.21
N TYR A 103 -0.23 -4.75 11.68
CA TYR A 103 -0.85 -3.70 10.88
C TYR A 103 0.15 -2.64 10.44
N ASP A 104 0.99 -2.17 11.36
CA ASP A 104 1.98 -1.15 11.04
C ASP A 104 3.08 -1.69 10.13
N GLU A 105 3.56 -2.92 10.37
CA GLU A 105 4.59 -3.56 9.54
C GLU A 105 4.12 -3.76 8.09
N VAL A 106 2.92 -4.33 7.90
CA VAL A 106 2.36 -4.58 6.57
C VAL A 106 2.08 -3.27 5.85
N ARG A 107 1.47 -2.31 6.53
CA ARG A 107 1.19 -0.98 5.96
C ARG A 107 2.49 -0.27 5.55
N GLN A 108 3.49 -0.27 6.42
CA GLN A 108 4.77 0.39 6.15
C GLN A 108 5.45 -0.22 4.92
N TRP A 109 5.54 -1.56 4.85
CA TRP A 109 6.16 -2.23 3.72
C TRP A 109 5.44 -1.89 2.41
N VAL A 110 4.10 -1.94 2.40
CA VAL A 110 3.31 -1.60 1.21
C VAL A 110 3.56 -0.16 0.77
N HIS A 111 3.53 0.80 1.70
CA HIS A 111 3.75 2.22 1.40
C HIS A 111 5.15 2.50 0.85
N GLN A 112 6.17 1.82 1.37
CA GLN A 112 7.55 1.96 0.91
C GLN A 112 7.77 1.38 -0.49
N ASN A 113 7.01 0.33 -0.86
CA ASN A 113 7.26 -0.42 -2.09
C ASN A 113 6.29 -0.12 -3.23
N ALA A 114 5.09 0.38 -2.96
CA ALA A 114 4.03 0.58 -3.96
C ALA A 114 4.50 1.33 -5.22
N ASN A 115 5.29 2.40 -5.07
CA ASN A 115 5.77 3.20 -6.20
C ASN A 115 6.61 2.39 -7.20
N ARG A 116 7.37 1.38 -6.74
CA ARG A 116 8.17 0.50 -7.59
C ARG A 116 7.31 -0.30 -8.57
N PHE A 117 6.04 -0.50 -8.25
CA PHE A 117 5.07 -1.26 -9.04
C PHE A 117 4.04 -0.37 -9.74
N GLY A 118 4.32 0.93 -9.86
CA GLY A 118 3.40 1.85 -10.53
C GLY A 118 2.15 2.19 -9.72
N LEU A 119 2.19 2.01 -8.39
CA LEU A 119 1.09 2.30 -7.47
C LEU A 119 1.45 3.47 -6.55
N HIS A 120 0.46 4.28 -6.17
CA HIS A 120 0.67 5.35 -5.19
C HIS A 120 -0.54 5.56 -4.28
N PHE A 121 -0.28 6.17 -3.12
CA PHE A 121 -1.28 6.59 -2.14
C PHE A 121 -1.51 8.10 -2.25
N PRO A 122 -2.57 8.56 -2.94
CA PRO A 122 -2.77 9.97 -3.25
C PRO A 122 -3.18 10.81 -2.04
N MET A 123 -3.61 10.19 -0.94
CA MET A 123 -4.26 10.85 0.19
C MET A 123 -3.65 10.37 1.50
N ALA A 124 -3.00 11.27 2.24
CA ALA A 124 -2.41 10.94 3.54
C ALA A 124 -3.43 10.48 4.59
N HIS A 125 -4.68 10.97 4.50
CA HIS A 125 -5.77 10.60 5.41
C HIS A 125 -6.44 9.27 5.05
N GLU A 126 -6.14 8.69 3.87
CA GLU A 126 -6.63 7.38 3.43
C GLU A 126 -5.44 6.48 3.07
N PRO A 127 -4.60 6.07 4.04
CA PRO A 127 -3.42 5.25 3.78
C PRO A 127 -3.76 3.83 3.27
N TRP A 128 -5.03 3.47 3.13
CA TRP A 128 -5.48 2.23 2.50
C TRP A 128 -5.80 2.39 1.01
N HIS A 129 -6.07 3.62 0.53
CA HIS A 129 -6.54 3.87 -0.82
C HIS A 129 -5.36 3.96 -1.80
N VAL A 130 -5.27 3.00 -2.72
CA VAL A 130 -4.20 2.91 -3.71
C VAL A 130 -4.74 3.13 -5.12
N GLU A 131 -4.00 3.89 -5.93
CA GLU A 131 -4.29 4.18 -7.34
C GLU A 131 -3.06 3.87 -8.20
N PRO A 132 -3.23 3.62 -9.52
CA PRO A 132 -2.09 3.58 -10.42
C PRO A 132 -1.50 5.00 -10.60
N ILE A 133 -0.17 5.09 -10.68
CA ILE A 133 0.53 6.35 -10.96
C ILE A 133 0.04 6.91 -12.30
N GLY A 134 -0.22 8.22 -12.34
CA GLY A 134 -0.70 8.91 -13.54
C GLY A 134 -2.22 8.89 -13.73
N SER A 135 -2.96 8.06 -12.99
CA SER A 135 -4.43 7.93 -13.09
C SER A 135 -5.20 9.22 -12.84
N ARG A 136 -4.61 10.19 -12.14
CA ARG A 136 -5.24 11.49 -11.89
C ARG A 136 -5.17 12.46 -13.07
N ARG A 137 -4.38 12.15 -14.11
CA ARG A 137 -4.33 12.91 -15.37
C ARG A 137 -5.40 12.46 -16.37
N GLU A 138 -5.99 11.29 -16.19
CA GLU A 138 -6.89 10.63 -17.15
C GLU A 138 -8.34 10.53 -16.63
N ILE A 139 -8.96 11.66 -16.23
CA ILE A 139 -10.44 11.72 -16.23
C ILE A 139 -10.87 12.37 -17.56
N PRO A 140 -11.47 11.63 -18.50
CA PRO A 140 -12.20 12.22 -19.62
C PRO A 140 -13.32 13.12 -19.06
N GLY A 141 -13.26 14.42 -19.34
CA GLY A 141 -14.30 15.39 -18.94
C GLY A 141 -13.93 16.41 -17.86
N SER A 142 -12.64 16.54 -17.50
CA SER A 142 -12.15 17.69 -16.73
C SER A 142 -11.04 18.41 -17.51
N ALA A 143 -11.40 19.43 -18.28
CA ALA A 143 -10.48 20.37 -18.94
C ALA A 143 -11.15 21.76 -19.02
N PRO A 144 -10.42 22.89 -19.22
CA PRO A 144 -9.02 23.03 -19.69
C PRO A 144 -8.15 23.98 -18.78
N VAL A 145 -6.81 24.09 -18.90
CA VAL A 145 -6.06 24.85 -19.94
C VAL A 145 -4.64 24.30 -20.15
N ALA A 146 -4.17 24.43 -21.39
CA ALA A 146 -2.94 23.89 -21.97
C ALA A 146 -1.68 24.75 -21.77
N VAL A 147 -0.50 24.11 -21.83
CA VAL A 147 0.71 24.60 -22.52
C VAL A 147 1.52 23.39 -23.06
N PHE A 148 1.55 23.26 -24.40
CA PHE A 148 2.59 22.83 -25.36
C PHE A 148 3.76 21.90 -24.93
N ALA A 149 4.34 21.00 -25.74
CA ALA A 149 4.11 20.53 -27.11
C ALA A 149 4.96 19.26 -27.37
N HIS A 150 4.49 18.45 -28.32
CA HIS A 150 5.18 17.48 -29.19
C HIS A 150 6.71 17.37 -29.13
N ASN A 151 7.23 16.13 -29.09
CA ASN A 151 7.79 15.58 -30.34
C ASN A 151 7.87 14.04 -30.35
N SER A 152 7.31 13.47 -31.41
CA SER A 152 7.44 12.08 -31.80
C SER A 152 8.74 11.91 -32.59
N GLN A 153 9.70 11.15 -32.09
CA GLN A 153 10.71 10.52 -32.94
C GLN A 153 11.41 9.38 -32.19
N PHE A 154 11.18 8.15 -32.67
CA PHE A 154 12.15 7.07 -32.50
C PHE A 154 13.35 7.36 -33.41
N PRO A 155 14.58 7.10 -32.94
CA PRO A 155 15.60 6.56 -33.82
C PRO A 155 16.04 5.17 -33.35
N THR A 156 15.92 4.23 -34.27
CA THR A 156 16.72 3.01 -34.34
C THR A 156 18.19 3.37 -34.56
N SER A 157 19.10 2.81 -33.77
CA SER A 157 20.33 2.11 -34.21
C SER A 157 21.30 1.90 -33.04
N ALA A 158 21.87 0.70 -32.99
CA ALA A 158 22.82 0.22 -32.00
C ALA A 158 24.21 0.84 -32.11
N SER A 159 24.91 1.01 -30.98
CA SER A 159 26.33 0.62 -30.84
C SER A 159 26.80 0.68 -29.37
N GLY A 160 27.34 -0.46 -28.91
CA GLY A 160 28.35 -0.68 -27.87
C GLY A 160 28.45 0.21 -26.62
N TYR A 161 28.12 -0.37 -25.46
CA TYR A 161 28.98 -0.32 -24.27
C TYR A 161 28.68 -1.52 -23.34
N ALA A 162 29.72 -2.16 -22.81
CA ALA A 162 29.71 -3.35 -21.95
C ALA A 162 29.30 -3.02 -20.49
N PRO A 163 28.94 -4.01 -19.64
CA PRO A 163 28.16 -3.78 -18.42
C PRO A 163 29.02 -3.33 -17.25
N GLU A 164 28.56 -2.30 -16.53
CA GLU A 164 29.11 -1.92 -15.22
C GLU A 164 28.18 -2.38 -14.10
N SER A 165 28.80 -2.88 -13.04
CA SER A 165 28.30 -3.66 -11.92
C SER A 165 27.16 -3.02 -11.12
N THR A 166 26.12 -3.81 -10.85
CA THR A 166 25.13 -3.59 -9.77
C THR A 166 25.81 -3.65 -8.40
N PRO A 167 25.66 -2.65 -7.50
CA PRO A 167 26.02 -2.84 -6.11
C PRO A 167 24.99 -3.74 -5.41
N ALA A 168 25.48 -4.70 -4.63
CA ALA A 168 24.67 -5.57 -3.78
C ALA A 168 23.94 -4.77 -2.68
N PRO A 169 22.74 -5.18 -2.22
CA PRO A 169 22.10 -4.58 -1.07
C PRO A 169 22.91 -4.87 0.18
N GLN A 170 23.52 -3.85 0.78
CA GLN A 170 24.15 -3.99 2.09
C GLN A 170 23.09 -4.25 3.16
N GLU A 171 23.34 -5.32 3.90
CA GLU A 171 22.50 -5.92 4.92
C GLU A 171 22.44 -5.03 6.18
N ASN A 172 21.22 -4.73 6.66
CA ASN A 172 21.02 -4.04 7.92
C ASN A 172 21.08 -5.03 9.08
N LEU A 173 22.28 -5.35 9.55
CA LEU A 173 22.57 -6.16 10.74
C LEU A 173 21.87 -5.63 12.02
N SER A 174 21.55 -4.34 12.04
CA SER A 174 20.82 -3.65 13.12
C SER A 174 19.34 -4.09 13.25
N PHE A 175 18.72 -4.59 12.17
CA PHE A 175 17.36 -5.13 12.21
C PHE A 175 17.33 -6.52 12.87
N PHE A 176 18.31 -7.37 12.57
CA PHE A 176 18.38 -8.72 13.12
C PHE A 176 18.75 -8.75 14.61
N LEU A 177 19.62 -7.84 15.07
CA LEU A 177 20.04 -7.79 16.47
C LEU A 177 18.96 -7.24 17.42
N ARG A 178 18.01 -6.45 16.92
CA ARG A 178 16.89 -5.95 17.73
C ARG A 178 15.84 -7.02 18.01
N ASN A 179 15.70 -8.00 17.12
CA ASN A 179 14.74 -9.10 17.28
C ASN A 179 15.31 -10.31 18.05
N ALA A 180 16.61 -10.31 18.37
CA ALA A 180 17.24 -11.38 19.15
C ALA A 180 16.92 -11.33 20.66
N TYR A 181 16.39 -10.21 21.19
CA TYR A 181 16.08 -10.05 22.62
C TYR A 181 14.60 -10.27 23.00
N LEU A 182 13.79 -10.84 22.09
CA LEU A 182 12.42 -11.25 22.38
C LEU A 182 12.24 -12.78 22.25
N GLN A 183 13.23 -13.55 22.67
CA GLN A 183 12.97 -14.96 22.98
C GLN A 183 12.16 -15.02 24.27
N LYS A 184 10.90 -15.45 24.13
CA LYS A 184 10.06 -15.93 25.23
C LYS A 184 10.86 -16.90 26.08
N ASP A 185 10.90 -16.66 27.39
CA ASP A 185 11.11 -17.75 28.32
C ASP A 185 9.88 -18.67 28.23
N LEU A 186 10.12 -19.93 27.90
CA LEU A 186 9.09 -20.96 27.74
C LEU A 186 8.55 -21.34 29.12
N GLY A 187 7.74 -20.49 29.74
CA GLY A 187 7.06 -20.88 30.98
C GLY A 187 6.29 -19.83 31.76
N SER A 188 6.52 -18.52 31.60
CA SER A 188 5.97 -17.54 32.57
C SER A 188 5.09 -16.41 32.01
N GLY A 189 4.90 -16.32 30.69
CA GLY A 189 3.84 -15.46 30.11
C GLY A 189 3.93 -13.95 30.41
N ALA A 190 5.05 -13.44 30.92
CA ALA A 190 5.26 -12.02 31.18
C ALA A 190 6.32 -11.44 30.23
N TYR A 191 6.02 -10.28 29.63
CA TYR A 191 7.04 -9.42 29.05
C TYR A 191 7.97 -8.95 30.18
N LEU A 192 9.29 -8.95 29.95
CA LEU A 192 10.23 -8.25 30.83
C LEU A 192 9.75 -6.81 30.99
N ASP A 193 9.53 -6.40 32.24
CA ASP A 193 9.08 -5.07 32.65
C ASP A 193 9.70 -3.98 31.75
N PRO A 194 8.89 -3.11 31.11
CA PRO A 194 9.39 -2.05 30.23
C PRO A 194 10.44 -1.15 30.90
N LYS A 195 10.41 -1.01 32.23
CA LYS A 195 11.46 -0.29 32.98
C LYS A 195 12.81 -1.02 32.97
N LYS A 196 12.83 -2.35 32.95
CA LYS A 196 14.07 -3.13 32.82
C LYS A 196 14.67 -3.03 31.41
N ALA A 197 13.84 -2.91 30.38
CA ALA A 197 14.29 -2.69 29.01
C ALA A 197 14.92 -1.30 28.84
N GLU A 198 14.32 -0.27 29.45
CA GLU A 198 14.91 1.08 29.49
C GLU A 198 16.22 1.13 30.30
N MET A 199 16.30 0.41 31.43
CA MET A 199 17.54 0.33 32.22
C MET A 199 18.69 -0.36 31.46
N ALA A 200 18.39 -1.42 30.68
CA ALA A 200 19.39 -2.10 29.86
C ALA A 200 19.90 -1.22 28.70
N LEU A 201 19.02 -0.40 28.11
CA LEU A 201 19.39 0.60 27.10
C LEU A 201 20.27 1.71 27.69
N ALA A 202 20.00 2.12 28.94
CA ALA A 202 20.81 3.10 29.65
C ALA A 202 22.20 2.55 30.04
N GLU A 203 22.32 1.26 30.35
CA GLU A 203 23.60 0.59 30.65
C GLU A 203 24.47 0.44 29.40
N LEU A 204 23.87 0.12 28.24
CA LEU A 204 24.57 0.03 26.95
C LEU A 204 25.07 1.39 26.46
N ALA A 205 24.33 2.47 26.71
CA ALA A 205 24.78 3.83 26.43
C ALA A 205 25.94 4.27 27.34
N ARG A 206 26.09 3.65 28.51
CA ARG A 206 27.12 3.95 29.50
C ARG A 206 28.48 3.32 29.22
N LEU A 207 28.52 2.26 28.42
CA LEU A 207 29.75 1.53 28.12
C LEU A 207 30.64 2.21 27.07
N GLY A 208 30.15 3.24 26.38
CA GLY A 208 30.90 3.95 25.34
C GLY A 208 31.34 3.04 24.18
N PRO A 209 31.81 3.60 23.06
CA PRO A 209 32.36 2.79 21.98
C PRO A 209 33.75 2.31 22.40
N PHE A 210 33.88 1.03 22.78
CA PHE A 210 35.19 0.40 22.76
C PHE A 210 35.69 0.38 21.31
N GLY A 211 36.90 0.91 21.11
CA GLY A 211 37.69 0.73 19.89
C GLY A 211 38.32 -0.65 19.80
#